data_AF-A0A0F6TD74-F1
#
_entry.id   AF-A0A0F6TD74-F1
#
_cell.length_a   1.000
_cell.length_b   1.000
_cell.length_c   1.000
_cell.angle_alpha   90.00
_cell.angle_beta   90.00
_cell.angle_gamma   90.00
#
_symmetry.space_group_name_H-M   'P 1'
#
loop_
_entity.id
_entity.type
_entity.pdbx_description
1 polymer ?
#
loop_
_entity_poly.entity_id
_entity_poly.type
_entity_poly.pdbx_seq_one_letter_code
_entity_poly.pdbx_strand_id
1 'polypeptide(L)'
;MELGAKSKPIVFGAIALFLVVIVAVVAASANNTALAEQQGKLEQKLSGIDANGLNITAVALADVYGLEYTAAAPVCPGETEQGISSRLGIDASEMHLPSTGVPAGYNYLLVANQDGSILFDRFAIDDINVCKSAQTGVIDAYQLTPFVKDPATGTWFLNS
;
A
#
# COMPACT_ATOMS: atom_id res chain seq x y z
N MET A 1 24.09 30.76 33.95
CA MET A 1 23.23 29.91 34.80
C MET A 1 23.96 28.60 35.01
N GLU A 2 24.68 28.45 36.11
CA GLU A 2 25.30 27.17 36.46
C GLU A 2 24.28 26.31 37.20
N LEU A 3 24.01 25.11 36.68
CA LEU A 3 23.21 24.11 37.36
C LEU A 3 23.92 23.71 38.67
N GLY A 4 23.23 23.83 39.80
CA GLY A 4 23.76 23.41 41.10
C GLY A 4 24.22 21.94 41.07
N ALA A 5 25.29 21.62 41.82
CA ALA A 5 25.91 20.29 41.80
C ALA A 5 24.94 19.12 42.07
N LYS A 6 23.81 19.39 42.74
CA LYS A 6 22.76 18.41 43.04
C LYS A 6 21.73 18.21 41.91
N SER A 7 21.54 19.21 41.03
CA SER A 7 20.59 19.15 39.91
C SER A 7 21.24 18.69 38.60
N LYS A 8 22.57 18.80 38.45
CA LYS A 8 23.31 18.23 37.32
C LYS A 8 23.01 16.73 37.08
N PRO A 9 23.12 15.81 38.06
CA PRO A 9 22.87 14.39 37.81
C PRO A 9 21.41 14.10 37.41
N ILE A 10 20.46 14.87 37.94
CA ILE A 10 19.03 14.74 37.59
C ILE A 10 18.79 15.15 36.14
N VAL A 11 19.36 16.28 35.71
CA VAL A 11 19.21 16.77 34.34
C VAL A 11 19.92 15.84 33.34
N PHE A 12 21.13 15.38 33.65
CA PHE A 12 21.83 14.42 32.79
C PHE A 12 21.09 13.07 32.71
N GLY A 13 20.51 12.60 33.80
CA GLY A 13 19.67 11.40 33.81
C GLY A 13 18.42 11.55 32.94
N ALA A 14 17.74 12.70 33.00
CA ALA A 14 16.56 12.98 32.19
C ALA A 14 16.90 13.04 30.68
N ILE A 15 18.01 13.67 30.31
CA ILE A 15 18.47 13.74 28.92
C ILE A 15 18.84 12.34 28.41
N ALA A 16 19.56 11.55 29.21
CA ALA A 16 19.93 10.19 28.83
C ALA A 16 18.70 9.28 28.64
N LEU A 17 17.72 9.37 29.54
CA LEU A 17 16.46 8.64 29.42
C LEU A 17 15.70 9.05 28.15
N PHE A 18 15.62 10.35 27.86
CA PHE A 18 14.95 10.86 26.67
C PHE A 18 15.62 10.39 25.38
N LEU A 19 16.95 10.33 25.33
CA LEU A 19 17.68 9.80 24.18
C LEU A 19 17.42 8.29 23.97
N VAL A 20 17.34 7.51 25.06
CA VAL A 20 16.97 6.08 24.97
C VAL A 20 15.56 5.92 24.42
N VAL A 21 14.61 6.76 24.86
CA VAL A 21 13.25 6.77 24.33
C VAL A 21 13.23 7.13 22.84
N ILE A 22 14.00 8.14 22.40
CA ILE A 22 14.10 8.50 20.98
C ILE A 22 14.66 7.32 20.17
N VAL A 23 15.75 6.70 20.62
CA VAL A 23 16.33 5.54 19.90
C VAL A 23 15.34 4.38 19.85
N ALA A 24 14.60 4.12 20.94
CA ALA A 24 13.57 3.10 20.97
C ALA A 24 12.41 3.44 20.03
N VAL A 25 11.97 4.70 19.94
CA VAL A 25 10.92 5.15 19.02
C VAL A 25 11.41 5.13 17.57
N VAL A 26 12.68 5.48 17.30
CA VAL A 26 13.27 5.43 15.94
C VAL A 26 13.50 3.99 15.50
N ALA A 27 13.99 3.11 16.37
CA ALA A 27 14.11 1.68 16.08
C ALA A 27 12.74 1.02 15.94
N ALA A 28 11.79 1.39 16.81
CA ALA A 28 10.41 0.97 16.69
C ALA A 28 9.80 1.51 15.40
N SER A 29 10.02 2.74 14.96
CA SER A 29 9.47 3.28 13.70
C SER A 29 10.22 2.87 12.43
N ALA A 30 11.49 2.48 12.52
CA ALA A 30 12.19 1.82 11.42
C ALA A 30 11.61 0.43 11.16
N ASN A 31 11.19 -0.28 12.22
CA ASN A 31 10.47 -1.55 12.11
C ASN A 31 8.95 -1.38 11.97
N ASN A 32 8.41 -0.28 12.49
CA ASN A 32 7.05 0.22 12.34
C ASN A 32 7.12 1.40 11.38
N THR A 33 7.41 1.11 10.12
CA THR A 33 6.54 1.67 9.10
C THR A 33 5.14 1.15 9.45
N ALA A 34 4.51 1.74 10.47
CA ALA A 34 3.11 1.58 10.78
C ALA A 34 2.37 2.34 9.69
N LEU A 35 2.46 1.75 8.50
CA LEU A 35 1.50 1.75 7.45
C LEU A 35 0.22 1.33 8.16
N ALA A 36 -0.59 2.31 8.56
CA ALA A 36 -1.86 1.99 9.18
C ALA A 36 -2.54 0.94 8.30
N GLU A 37 -2.92 -0.17 8.92
CA GLU A 37 -3.84 -1.19 8.42
C GLU A 37 -5.20 -0.57 8.08
N GLN A 38 -5.23 0.46 7.24
CA GLN A 38 -6.43 0.76 6.49
C GLN A 38 -6.46 -0.26 5.38
N GLN A 39 -7.29 -1.29 5.56
CA GLN A 39 -7.74 -2.11 4.44
C GLN A 39 -8.02 -1.16 3.28
N GLY A 40 -7.33 -1.36 2.16
CA GLY A 40 -7.53 -0.57 0.95
C GLY A 40 -9.00 -0.52 0.57
N LYS A 41 -9.44 0.49 -0.17
CA LYS A 41 -10.86 0.60 -0.57
C LYS A 41 -11.33 -0.68 -1.29
N LEU A 42 -10.45 -1.29 -2.08
CA LEU A 42 -10.73 -2.57 -2.74
C LEU A 42 -10.80 -3.75 -1.78
N GLU A 43 -9.92 -3.79 -0.77
CA GLU A 43 -9.92 -4.84 0.25
C GLU A 43 -11.22 -4.85 1.05
N GLN A 44 -11.70 -3.67 1.46
CA GLN A 44 -13.00 -3.55 2.13
C GLN A 44 -14.15 -4.01 1.23
N LYS A 45 -14.10 -3.67 -0.07
CA LYS A 45 -15.12 -4.09 -1.04
C LYS A 45 -15.15 -5.61 -1.21
N LEU A 46 -13.99 -6.24 -1.40
CA LEU A 46 -13.88 -7.69 -1.61
C LEU A 46 -14.21 -8.47 -0.32
N SER A 47 -13.80 -7.97 0.85
CA SER A 47 -14.18 -8.53 2.15
C SER A 47 -15.71 -8.51 2.36
N GLY A 48 -16.38 -7.41 2.00
CA GLY A 48 -17.85 -7.34 2.05
C GLY A 48 -18.54 -8.33 1.10
N ILE A 49 -17.95 -8.60 -0.07
CA ILE A 49 -18.45 -9.61 -1.02
C ILE A 49 -18.24 -11.02 -0.47
N ASP A 50 -17.06 -11.28 0.11
CA ASP A 50 -16.72 -12.55 0.74
C ASP A 50 -17.66 -12.88 1.92
N ALA A 51 -18.01 -11.88 2.73
CA ALA A 51 -18.97 -12.03 3.83
C ALA A 51 -20.37 -12.47 3.37
N ASN A 52 -20.71 -12.28 2.08
CA ASN A 52 -21.94 -12.77 1.47
C ASN A 52 -21.80 -14.17 0.83
N GLY A 53 -20.65 -14.84 1.01
CA GLY A 53 -20.38 -16.18 0.49
C GLY A 53 -20.08 -16.22 -1.02
N LEU A 54 -19.75 -15.09 -1.62
CA LEU A 54 -19.41 -15.00 -3.03
C LEU A 54 -17.89 -15.15 -3.24
N ASN A 55 -17.50 -16.05 -4.14
CA ASN A 55 -16.09 -16.32 -4.47
C ASN A 55 -15.68 -15.78 -5.86
N ILE A 56 -16.62 -15.20 -6.59
CA ILE A 56 -16.42 -14.60 -7.91
C ILE A 56 -17.27 -13.34 -7.95
N THR A 57 -16.69 -12.25 -8.46
CA THR A 57 -17.38 -10.98 -8.62
C THR A 57 -16.76 -10.20 -9.78
N ALA A 58 -17.43 -9.12 -10.19
CA ALA A 58 -16.82 -8.10 -11.02
C ALA A 58 -17.13 -6.74 -10.43
N VAL A 59 -16.13 -5.86 -10.40
CA VAL A 59 -16.20 -4.56 -9.73
C VAL A 59 -15.72 -3.49 -10.69
N ALA A 60 -16.50 -2.43 -10.87
CA ALA A 60 -15.98 -1.21 -11.48
C ALA A 60 -15.10 -0.49 -10.46
N LEU A 61 -13.84 -0.23 -10.81
CA LEU A 61 -12.91 0.43 -9.88
C LEU A 61 -13.36 1.86 -9.56
N ALA A 62 -14.09 2.52 -10.46
CA ALA A 62 -14.73 3.81 -10.19
C ALA A 62 -15.74 3.75 -9.03
N ASP A 63 -16.44 2.62 -8.82
CA ASP A 63 -17.36 2.45 -7.67
C ASP A 63 -16.61 2.22 -6.35
N VAL A 64 -15.34 1.82 -6.42
CA VAL A 64 -14.49 1.57 -5.26
C VAL A 64 -13.75 2.85 -4.87
N TYR A 65 -13.12 3.50 -5.85
CA TYR A 65 -12.20 4.61 -5.60
C TYR A 65 -12.86 5.99 -5.70
N GLY A 66 -13.89 6.12 -6.55
CA GLY A 66 -14.56 7.38 -6.88
C GLY A 66 -14.74 7.54 -8.39
N LEU A 67 -15.78 8.25 -8.82
CA LEU A 67 -16.10 8.45 -10.25
C LEU A 67 -15.09 9.35 -10.97
N GLU A 68 -14.28 10.10 -10.23
CA GLU A 68 -13.18 10.92 -10.73
C GLU A 68 -11.98 10.09 -11.20
N TYR A 69 -11.88 8.84 -10.73
CA TYR A 69 -10.82 7.91 -11.11
C TYR A 69 -11.21 7.15 -12.37
N THR A 70 -10.36 7.23 -13.39
CA THR A 70 -10.70 6.76 -14.75
C THR A 70 -9.83 5.61 -15.23
N ALA A 71 -8.67 5.43 -14.60
CA ALA A 71 -7.72 4.41 -14.98
C ALA A 71 -7.11 3.77 -13.73
N ALA A 72 -6.75 2.50 -13.83
CA ALA A 72 -5.96 1.83 -12.83
C ALA A 72 -4.87 0.96 -13.46
N ALA A 73 -3.82 0.64 -12.73
CA ALA A 73 -2.78 -0.26 -13.21
C ALA A 73 -2.20 -1.09 -12.05
N PRO A 74 -2.03 -2.41 -12.21
CA PRO A 74 -1.31 -3.20 -11.23
C PRO A 74 0.18 -2.83 -11.25
N VAL A 75 0.78 -2.88 -10.07
CA VAL A 75 2.23 -2.79 -9.86
C VAL A 75 2.67 -3.96 -9.00
N CYS A 76 3.60 -4.73 -9.54
CA CYS A 76 3.94 -6.05 -9.05
C CYS A 76 5.27 -6.09 -8.29
N PRO A 77 5.48 -7.13 -7.45
CA PRO A 77 6.76 -7.38 -6.80
C PRO A 77 7.98 -7.17 -7.71
N GLY A 78 8.96 -6.43 -7.21
CA GLY A 78 10.20 -6.14 -7.93
C GLY A 78 10.13 -4.97 -8.92
N GLU A 79 8.95 -4.40 -9.22
CA GLU A 79 8.89 -3.17 -10.01
C GLU A 79 9.48 -2.00 -9.22
N THR A 80 10.44 -1.29 -9.83
CA THR A 80 11.08 -0.10 -9.24
C THR A 80 10.31 1.15 -9.62
N GLU A 81 10.46 2.24 -8.84
CA GLU A 81 9.84 3.53 -9.16
C GLU A 81 10.16 3.98 -10.59
N GLN A 82 11.43 3.85 -11.01
CA GLN A 82 11.84 4.18 -12.37
C GLN A 82 11.13 3.32 -13.42
N GLY A 83 10.97 2.01 -13.16
CA GLY A 83 10.25 1.10 -14.05
C GLY A 83 8.77 1.46 -14.17
N ILE A 84 8.13 1.77 -13.04
CA ILE A 84 6.71 2.15 -12.96
C ILE A 84 6.49 3.48 -13.68
N SER A 85 7.30 4.50 -13.38
CA SER A 85 7.22 5.81 -14.03
C SER A 85 7.41 5.70 -15.54
N SER A 86 8.36 4.88 -16.00
CA SER A 86 8.61 4.68 -17.43
C SER A 86 7.47 3.93 -18.12
N ARG A 87 6.87 2.93 -17.46
CA ARG A 87 5.79 2.10 -18.00
C ARG A 87 4.46 2.86 -18.08
N LEU A 88 4.15 3.64 -17.05
CA LEU A 88 2.86 4.29 -16.89
C LEU A 88 2.87 5.77 -17.28
N GLY A 89 4.04 6.38 -17.48
CA GLY A 89 4.16 7.81 -17.80
C GLY A 89 3.77 8.72 -16.64
N ILE A 90 3.97 8.27 -15.40
CA ILE A 90 3.59 8.97 -14.16
C ILE A 90 4.81 9.24 -13.29
N ASP A 91 4.64 10.03 -12.23
CA ASP A 91 5.61 10.14 -11.15
C ASP A 91 5.32 9.10 -10.05
N ALA A 92 6.15 8.06 -9.96
CA ALA A 92 6.07 7.04 -8.92
C ALA A 92 6.95 7.36 -7.69
N SER A 93 7.61 8.51 -7.62
CA SER A 93 8.52 8.85 -6.50
C SER A 93 7.82 8.99 -5.15
N GLU A 94 6.51 9.26 -5.16
CA GLU A 94 5.67 9.31 -3.97
C GLU A 94 5.40 7.92 -3.36
N MET A 95 5.72 6.84 -4.08
CA MET A 95 5.60 5.47 -3.54
C MET A 95 6.67 5.16 -2.50
N HIS A 96 7.79 5.90 -2.51
CA HIS A 96 8.92 5.72 -1.60
C HIS A 96 9.40 4.26 -1.49
N LEU A 97 9.51 3.59 -2.64
CA LEU A 97 9.90 2.18 -2.70
C LEU A 97 11.39 2.02 -2.38
N PRO A 98 11.80 0.88 -1.78
CA PRO A 98 13.21 0.57 -1.65
C PRO A 98 13.85 0.40 -3.04
N SER A 99 15.18 0.44 -3.11
CA SER A 99 15.92 0.28 -4.37
C SER A 99 15.66 -1.05 -5.08
N THR A 100 15.22 -2.07 -4.33
CA THR A 100 14.80 -3.38 -4.84
C THR A 100 13.42 -3.37 -5.49
N GLY A 101 12.70 -2.24 -5.46
CA GLY A 101 11.33 -2.11 -5.94
C GLY A 101 10.28 -2.59 -4.93
N VAL A 102 9.07 -2.87 -5.43
CA VAL A 102 7.98 -3.37 -4.60
C VAL A 102 8.40 -4.65 -3.84
N PRO A 103 8.24 -4.70 -2.50
CA PRO A 103 8.64 -5.88 -1.74
C PRO A 103 7.83 -7.13 -2.12
N ALA A 104 8.44 -8.32 -2.01
CA ALA A 104 7.88 -9.59 -2.50
C ALA A 104 6.51 -9.98 -1.94
N GLY A 105 6.17 -9.55 -0.73
CA GLY A 105 4.89 -9.84 -0.08
C GLY A 105 3.75 -8.88 -0.42
N TYR A 106 3.98 -7.92 -1.32
CA TYR A 106 3.00 -6.87 -1.62
C TYR A 106 2.86 -6.62 -3.11
N ASN A 107 1.70 -6.12 -3.50
CA ASN A 107 1.45 -5.49 -4.80
C ASN A 107 0.61 -4.23 -4.62
N TYR A 108 0.57 -3.38 -5.62
CA TYR A 108 -0.23 -2.17 -5.61
C TYR A 108 -1.22 -2.15 -6.77
N LEU A 109 -2.33 -1.46 -6.58
CA LEU A 109 -3.17 -0.95 -7.64
C LEU A 109 -3.05 0.57 -7.62
N LEU A 110 -2.43 1.11 -8.67
CA LEU A 110 -2.36 2.55 -8.89
C LEU A 110 -3.65 2.98 -9.55
N VAL A 111 -4.27 4.05 -9.07
CA VAL A 111 -5.54 4.55 -9.58
C VAL A 111 -5.39 6.03 -9.91
N ALA A 112 -5.60 6.40 -11.17
CA ALA A 112 -5.38 7.74 -11.68
C ALA A 112 -6.70 8.46 -11.99
N ASN A 113 -6.77 9.73 -11.62
CA ASN A 113 -7.86 10.62 -12.02
C ASN A 113 -7.52 11.38 -13.32
N GLN A 114 -8.48 12.12 -13.87
CA GLN A 114 -8.28 12.92 -15.09
C GLN A 114 -7.31 14.10 -14.91
N ASP A 115 -7.18 14.60 -13.69
CA ASP A 115 -6.33 15.75 -13.36
C ASP A 115 -4.86 15.36 -13.10
N GLY A 116 -4.52 14.06 -13.21
CA GLY A 116 -3.17 13.54 -13.01
C GLY A 116 -2.80 13.19 -11.57
N SER A 117 -3.74 13.26 -10.62
CA SER A 117 -3.53 12.72 -9.27
C SER A 117 -3.64 11.20 -9.26
N ILE A 118 -2.83 10.58 -8.40
CA ILE A 118 -2.68 9.12 -8.34
C ILE A 118 -2.86 8.68 -6.90
N LEU A 119 -3.70 7.66 -6.70
CA LEU A 119 -3.78 6.91 -5.46
C LEU A 119 -2.98 5.63 -5.59
N PHE A 120 -2.24 5.29 -4.54
CA PHE A 120 -1.50 4.05 -4.42
C PHE A 120 -2.20 3.15 -3.40
N ASP A 121 -2.99 2.18 -3.88
CA ASP A 121 -3.62 1.21 -2.98
C ASP A 121 -2.74 -0.04 -2.88
N ARG A 122 -2.33 -0.41 -1.67
CA ARG A 122 -1.37 -1.49 -1.44
C ARG A 122 -2.05 -2.67 -0.79
N PHE A 123 -1.73 -3.87 -1.24
CA PHE A 123 -2.26 -5.11 -0.69
C PHE A 123 -1.14 -6.09 -0.35
N ALA A 124 -1.34 -6.86 0.71
CA ALA A 124 -0.58 -8.08 0.92
C ALA A 124 -0.93 -9.07 -0.20
N ILE A 125 0.08 -9.71 -0.78
CA ILE A 125 -0.09 -10.61 -1.93
C ILE A 125 -0.94 -11.84 -1.60
N ASP A 126 -1.01 -12.22 -0.33
CA ASP A 126 -1.81 -13.36 0.15
C ASP A 126 -3.28 -13.00 0.35
N ASP A 127 -3.63 -11.71 0.44
CA ASP A 127 -5.01 -11.24 0.56
C ASP A 127 -5.60 -10.90 -0.81
N ILE A 128 -4.91 -10.03 -1.56
CA ILE A 128 -5.27 -9.62 -2.92
C ILE A 128 -4.02 -9.62 -3.80
N ASN A 129 -4.01 -10.52 -4.79
CA ASN A 129 -2.97 -10.62 -5.79
C ASN A 129 -3.45 -10.07 -7.15
N VAL A 130 -3.29 -8.77 -7.35
CA VAL A 130 -3.59 -8.11 -8.64
C VAL A 130 -2.56 -8.44 -9.74
N CYS A 131 -1.49 -9.15 -9.38
CA CYS A 131 -0.37 -9.51 -10.26
C CYS A 131 -0.37 -10.99 -10.67
N LYS A 132 -1.34 -11.78 -10.22
CA LYS A 132 -1.43 -13.21 -10.54
C LYS A 132 -1.76 -13.46 -12.01
N SER A 133 -2.65 -12.64 -12.59
CA SER A 133 -2.89 -12.61 -14.03
C SER A 133 -1.78 -11.81 -14.72
N ALA A 134 -1.30 -12.26 -15.88
CA ALA A 134 -0.23 -11.61 -16.65
C ALA A 134 -0.63 -10.23 -17.26
N GLN A 135 -1.62 -9.54 -16.71
CA GLN A 135 -2.01 -8.21 -17.13
C GLN A 135 -1.03 -7.16 -16.57
N THR A 136 -0.32 -6.51 -17.47
CA THR A 136 0.62 -5.42 -17.18
C THR A 136 0.13 -4.07 -17.70
N GLY A 137 -1.10 -4.03 -18.23
CA GLY A 137 -1.73 -2.88 -18.87
C GLY A 137 -2.59 -2.03 -17.94
N VAL A 138 -3.02 -0.89 -18.48
CA VAL A 138 -3.99 0.01 -17.84
C VAL A 138 -5.39 -0.58 -17.94
N ILE A 139 -6.10 -0.58 -16.83
CA ILE A 139 -7.50 -0.98 -16.67
C ILE A 139 -8.34 0.28 -16.72
N ASP A 140 -9.38 0.29 -17.55
CA ASP A 140 -10.41 1.32 -17.53
C ASP A 140 -11.25 1.16 -16.25
N ALA A 141 -11.26 2.19 -15.39
CA ALA A 141 -11.89 2.11 -14.07
C ALA A 141 -13.42 1.96 -14.14
N TYR A 142 -14.05 2.30 -15.26
CA TYR A 142 -15.49 2.12 -15.47
C TYR A 142 -15.85 0.72 -16.00
N GLN A 143 -14.86 -0.07 -16.40
CA GLN A 143 -15.10 -1.45 -16.82
C GLN A 143 -15.22 -2.37 -15.61
N LEU A 144 -16.16 -3.32 -15.72
CA LEU A 144 -16.31 -4.38 -14.73
C LEU A 144 -15.06 -5.24 -14.73
N THR A 145 -14.28 -5.09 -13.67
CA THR A 145 -13.02 -5.78 -13.48
C THR A 145 -13.29 -7.07 -12.69
N PRO A 146 -13.11 -8.25 -13.30
CA PRO A 146 -13.40 -9.53 -12.66
C PRO A 146 -12.38 -9.90 -11.57
N PHE A 147 -12.88 -10.37 -10.43
CA PHE A 147 -12.10 -10.89 -9.32
C PHE A 147 -12.58 -12.29 -8.95
N VAL A 148 -11.63 -13.20 -8.70
CA VAL A 148 -11.89 -14.58 -8.27
C VAL A 148 -11.11 -14.86 -6.99
N LYS A 149 -11.75 -15.54 -6.04
CA LYS A 149 -11.12 -16.02 -4.81
C LYS A 149 -10.55 -17.41 -5.04
N ASP A 150 -9.27 -17.58 -4.72
CA ASP A 150 -8.63 -18.89 -4.77
C ASP A 150 -9.21 -19.78 -3.64
N PRO A 151 -9.79 -20.95 -3.95
CA PRO A 151 -10.39 -21.80 -2.93
C PRO A 151 -9.35 -22.46 -2.02
N ALA A 152 -8.08 -22.56 -2.45
CA ALA A 152 -7.03 -23.18 -1.65
C ALA A 152 -6.40 -22.20 -0.67
N THR A 153 -6.18 -20.94 -1.08
CA THR A 153 -5.48 -19.93 -0.27
C THR A 153 -6.41 -18.87 0.32
N GLY A 154 -7.60 -18.68 -0.26
CA GLY A 154 -8.51 -17.59 0.10
C GLY A 154 -8.13 -16.24 -0.54
N THR A 155 -7.05 -16.18 -1.32
CA THR A 155 -6.55 -14.96 -1.96
C THR A 155 -7.44 -14.53 -3.11
N TRP A 156 -7.80 -13.25 -3.16
CA TRP A 156 -8.49 -12.67 -4.33
C TRP A 156 -7.49 -12.32 -5.43
N PHE A 157 -7.84 -12.52 -6.69
CA PHE A 157 -7.00 -12.12 -7.80
C PHE A 157 -7.83 -11.62 -8.99
N LEU A 158 -7.21 -10.74 -9.78
CA LEU A 158 -7.76 -10.29 -11.05
C LEU A 158 -7.87 -11.49 -12.02
N ASN A 159 -9.06 -11.69 -12.59
CA ASN A 159 -9.35 -12.80 -13.50
C ASN A 159 -9.79 -12.30 -14.87
N SER A 160 -8.83 -11.83 -15.65
CA SER A 160 -9.03 -11.25 -16.98
C SER A 160 -8.78 -12.21 -18.13
#